data_AF-A0A845RFY5-F1
#
_entry.id   AF-A0A845RFY5-F1
#
_cell.length_a   1.000
_cell.length_b   1.000
_cell.length_c   1.000
_cell.angle_alpha   90.00
_cell.angle_beta   90.00
_cell.angle_gamma   90.00
#
_symmetry.space_group_name_H-M   'P 1'
#
loop_
_entity.id
_entity.type
_entity.pdbx_description
1 polymer ?
#
loop_
_entity_poly.entity_id
_entity_poly.type
_entity_poly.pdbx_seq_one_letter_code
_entity_poly.pdbx_strand_id
1 'polypeptide(L)'
;MVHFKAAIAAAAFAALLILAGCAPRSADKPQPPPSDTAAPPPLSAAGGPAQQEGQAAMGLALKTPGMATLCRFVATGPDEDDYVYTPLEREAPDGMTAALLDTIMGGNDTLPAFTVLSLEQEGARAVAAVRSNLDAQTAQIERRRWLDTAARTLLESCAGIDEVSFEEDGAPVAEQGFADSYTPPPFVLPALTRKEIAALRAEISYDKLVEQTRVYEMQAFGEHGTPRDRWDIAGDEERGRALDFIADVTNLNIPTEPFDTAAKAPNRFLVRAAVLNTPPVNWGMYGDETYEGVPTYPSLEPLTGLIGDSTCFLQDHVEITAKRLFGDSVPLVHSGVGLSPWRYHEYAGVYTPPHMGTPYPDCVLLDYSASGETVEATVGYFNEFDFADSRYGEDEQTYVRTRLRRYRYRLEHAGESFIMTACEFLDDDVSAAARDPERIARAAVDAGLTLADWDGPGSLTGDQLYALFYAEADGMYTTLGETHVPWERIAGRFPGREAALRDSRYYSETAVNSDGSDGGAFIGTPDAYAARWCDYGELTFTGGAASLPMTVYADAQHAQAVSKGVMTFAADESGWTPVGWRMDGEE
;
A
#
# COMPACT_ATOMS: atom_id res chain seq x y z
N MET A 1 21.57 38.05 35.14
CA MET A 1 21.28 38.73 36.43
C MET A 1 19.77 38.74 36.61
N VAL A 2 19.32 38.27 37.77
CA VAL A 2 17.92 38.07 38.18
C VAL A 2 17.28 39.42 38.55
N HIS A 3 16.05 39.71 38.11
CA HIS A 3 14.88 39.89 39.00
C HIS A 3 13.62 40.50 38.34
N PHE A 4 12.52 39.76 38.54
CA PHE A 4 11.10 40.12 38.55
C PHE A 4 10.71 41.42 39.28
N LYS A 5 9.63 42.06 38.81
CA LYS A 5 8.47 42.70 39.53
C LYS A 5 7.84 43.78 38.60
N ALA A 6 6.54 44.10 38.54
CA ALA A 6 5.27 43.62 39.10
C ALA A 6 4.14 44.56 38.56
N ALA A 7 2.86 44.20 38.82
CA ALA A 7 1.61 45.01 38.85
C ALA A 7 0.73 45.02 37.57
N ILE A 8 -0.51 44.44 37.56
CA ILE A 8 -1.83 44.85 38.15
C ILE A 8 -2.42 46.06 37.36
N ALA A 9 -3.65 46.15 36.82
CA ALA A 9 -5.03 45.77 37.20
C ALA A 9 -5.97 45.91 35.95
N ALA A 10 -7.03 45.13 35.73
CA ALA A 10 -8.43 45.22 36.23
C ALA A 10 -9.48 45.83 35.25
N ALA A 11 -10.50 45.02 34.92
CA ALA A 11 -11.93 45.32 34.70
C ALA A 11 -12.64 43.94 34.54
N ALA A 12 -13.42 43.34 35.47
CA ALA A 12 -14.66 43.76 36.15
C ALA A 12 -15.75 44.15 35.12
N PHE A 13 -16.91 43.52 34.92
CA PHE A 13 -17.98 42.96 35.79
C PHE A 13 -18.84 42.03 34.87
N ALA A 14 -19.18 40.77 35.17
CA ALA A 14 -20.12 40.22 36.16
C ALA A 14 -21.63 40.37 35.86
N ALA A 15 -22.37 39.28 36.17
CA ALA A 15 -23.81 39.12 36.45
C ALA A 15 -24.67 38.47 35.32
N LEU A 16 -25.55 37.50 35.56
CA LEU A 16 -25.88 36.67 36.73
C LEU A 16 -26.87 35.55 36.26
N LEU A 17 -26.77 34.36 36.85
CA LEU A 17 -27.89 33.43 37.06
C LEU A 17 -29.07 34.16 37.73
N ILE A 18 -30.36 33.82 37.49
CA ILE A 18 -31.35 33.25 38.46
C ILE A 18 -32.67 32.81 37.75
N LEU A 19 -33.29 31.74 38.29
CA LEU A 19 -34.72 31.33 38.36
C LEU A 19 -35.24 30.38 37.26
N ALA A 20 -35.53 29.10 37.53
CA ALA A 20 -36.53 28.48 38.43
C ALA A 20 -37.92 28.27 37.80
N GLY A 21 -38.21 27.01 37.45
CA GLY A 21 -39.45 26.26 37.77
C GLY A 21 -40.77 26.62 37.08
N CYS A 22 -41.35 25.63 36.38
CA CYS A 22 -42.76 25.21 36.55
C CYS A 22 -43.02 23.88 35.81
N ALA A 23 -43.48 22.86 36.54
CA ALA A 23 -44.15 21.67 36.03
C ALA A 23 -45.68 21.89 35.99
N PRO A 24 -46.45 21.00 35.35
CA PRO A 24 -47.45 20.29 36.16
C PRO A 24 -47.70 18.79 35.82
N ARG A 25 -47.82 18.00 36.91
CA ARG A 25 -48.80 16.91 37.28
C ARG A 25 -49.20 15.83 36.23
N SER A 26 -48.90 14.53 36.44
CA SER A 26 -49.52 13.51 37.37
C SER A 26 -50.99 13.17 37.01
N ALA A 27 -51.47 11.93 36.80
CA ALA A 27 -51.14 10.61 37.34
C ALA A 27 -51.49 9.50 36.30
N ASP A 28 -50.82 8.34 36.28
CA ASP A 28 -51.28 7.15 37.02
C ASP A 28 -50.13 6.22 37.48
N LYS A 29 -50.47 5.38 38.47
CA LYS A 29 -49.63 4.66 39.45
C LYS A 29 -48.89 3.39 38.94
N PRO A 30 -47.99 2.76 39.75
CA PRO A 30 -46.64 2.36 39.35
C PRO A 30 -46.44 0.84 39.10
N GLN A 31 -45.49 0.51 38.23
CA GLN A 31 -44.74 -0.76 38.26
C GLN A 31 -43.30 -0.49 38.71
N PRO A 32 -42.71 -1.35 39.57
CA PRO A 32 -41.38 -1.14 40.12
C PRO A 32 -40.29 -1.41 39.06
N PRO A 33 -39.18 -0.64 39.06
CA PRO A 33 -38.00 -0.99 38.28
C PRO A 33 -37.24 -2.13 38.99
N PRO A 34 -36.75 -3.16 38.28
CA PRO A 34 -35.86 -4.12 38.91
C PRO A 34 -34.49 -3.46 39.15
N SER A 35 -34.06 -3.56 40.40
CA SER A 35 -32.80 -3.11 40.94
C SER A 35 -31.62 -3.96 40.46
N ASP A 36 -30.51 -3.31 40.12
CA ASP A 36 -29.18 -3.93 40.13
C ASP A 36 -28.83 -4.41 41.54
N THR A 37 -28.61 -5.71 41.71
CA THR A 37 -27.35 -6.34 42.16
C THR A 37 -27.56 -7.79 42.61
N ALA A 38 -26.53 -8.60 42.35
CA ALA A 38 -26.24 -9.95 42.84
C ALA A 38 -26.67 -11.14 41.95
N ALA A 39 -25.63 -11.84 41.48
CA ALA A 39 -25.62 -13.06 40.68
C ALA A 39 -26.35 -14.25 41.33
N PRO A 40 -26.98 -15.15 40.52
CA PRO A 40 -27.40 -16.48 40.93
C PRO A 40 -26.60 -17.60 40.18
N PRO A 41 -26.67 -18.89 40.60
CA PRO A 41 -25.52 -19.75 40.94
C PRO A 41 -25.04 -20.68 39.79
N PRO A 42 -23.96 -21.48 40.00
CA PRO A 42 -23.37 -22.29 38.95
C PRO A 42 -24.25 -23.51 38.65
N LEU A 43 -24.45 -23.78 37.36
CA LEU A 43 -25.01 -25.05 36.88
C LEU A 43 -23.91 -25.82 36.15
N SER A 44 -23.44 -26.86 36.84
CA SER A 44 -22.53 -27.87 36.34
C SER A 44 -23.19 -28.77 35.29
N ALA A 45 -22.38 -29.11 34.28
CA ALA A 45 -22.25 -30.40 33.59
C ALA A 45 -23.49 -31.09 32.98
N ALA A 46 -23.55 -31.07 31.65
CA ALA A 46 -23.97 -32.22 30.83
C ALA A 46 -23.04 -32.30 29.61
N GLY A 47 -22.39 -33.47 29.46
CA GLY A 47 -21.18 -33.69 28.66
C GLY A 47 -21.27 -33.41 27.16
N GLY A 48 -20.34 -32.58 26.69
CA GLY A 48 -19.72 -32.69 25.36
C GLY A 48 -18.43 -33.54 25.45
N PRO A 49 -17.92 -34.08 24.34
CA PRO A 49 -16.84 -35.07 24.36
C PRO A 49 -15.62 -34.48 25.07
N ALA A 50 -14.99 -35.31 25.91
CA ALA A 50 -13.82 -34.95 26.69
C ALA A 50 -12.85 -34.14 25.84
N GLN A 51 -12.62 -32.88 26.23
CA GLN A 51 -11.36 -32.22 25.93
C GLN A 51 -10.29 -33.18 26.44
N GLN A 52 -9.61 -33.88 25.53
CA GLN A 52 -8.22 -34.18 25.78
C GLN A 52 -7.59 -32.84 26.12
N GLU A 53 -7.08 -32.72 27.34
CA GLU A 53 -6.05 -31.74 27.65
C GLU A 53 -5.02 -31.88 26.54
N GLY A 54 -5.07 -30.98 25.56
CA GLY A 54 -4.13 -30.95 24.46
C GLY A 54 -2.77 -30.79 25.09
N GLN A 55 -1.93 -31.81 24.96
CA GLN A 55 -0.50 -31.69 25.19
C GLN A 55 -0.08 -30.37 24.54
N ALA A 56 0.50 -29.45 25.33
CA ALA A 56 1.25 -28.34 24.76
C ALA A 56 2.17 -28.96 23.70
N ALA A 57 2.05 -28.54 22.44
CA ALA A 57 2.90 -29.05 21.37
C ALA A 57 4.35 -28.82 21.82
N MET A 58 5.00 -29.85 22.33
CA MET A 58 6.41 -29.79 22.74
C MET A 58 7.17 -29.68 21.43
N GLY A 59 7.44 -28.44 21.01
CA GLY A 59 8.38 -28.16 19.94
C GLY A 59 9.74 -28.75 20.28
N LEU A 60 10.61 -28.86 19.27
CA LEU A 60 11.97 -29.35 19.46
C LEU A 60 12.69 -28.46 20.49
N ALA A 61 13.32 -29.05 21.49
CA ALA A 61 14.03 -28.27 22.51
C ALA A 61 15.09 -27.39 21.84
N LEU A 62 15.19 -26.12 22.24
CA LEU A 62 16.23 -25.22 21.73
C LEU A 62 17.57 -25.47 22.43
N LYS A 63 18.68 -25.28 21.72
CA LYS A 63 20.03 -25.28 22.33
C LYS A 63 20.18 -24.16 23.35
N THR A 64 19.60 -23.01 23.05
CA THR A 64 19.54 -21.84 23.92
C THR A 64 18.08 -21.54 24.25
N PRO A 65 17.62 -21.78 25.49
CA PRO A 65 16.25 -21.45 25.88
C PRO A 65 15.93 -19.97 25.60
N GLY A 66 14.77 -19.70 25.00
CA GLY A 66 14.33 -18.34 24.66
C GLY A 66 14.81 -17.81 23.31
N MET A 67 15.70 -18.53 22.60
CA MET A 67 16.35 -18.00 21.39
C MET A 67 16.53 -19.09 20.31
N ALA A 68 16.12 -18.78 19.09
CA ALA A 68 16.44 -19.54 17.88
C ALA A 68 17.41 -18.75 16.99
N THR A 69 18.22 -19.46 16.21
CA THR A 69 19.15 -18.88 15.24
C THR A 69 18.71 -19.26 13.84
N LEU A 70 18.09 -18.33 13.12
CA LEU A 70 17.85 -18.46 11.70
C LEU A 70 19.18 -18.38 10.96
N CYS A 71 19.55 -19.46 10.28
CA CYS A 71 20.76 -19.50 9.45
C CYS A 71 20.36 -19.28 8.00
N ARG A 72 20.35 -18.03 7.53
CA ARG A 72 19.90 -17.70 6.18
C ARG A 72 21.00 -17.95 5.16
N PHE A 73 20.69 -18.81 4.19
CA PHE A 73 21.58 -19.13 3.08
C PHE A 73 21.73 -17.95 2.10
N VAL A 74 22.97 -17.61 1.76
CA VAL A 74 23.33 -16.59 0.77
C VAL A 74 24.35 -17.22 -0.18
N ALA A 75 24.05 -17.19 -1.48
CA ALA A 75 25.02 -17.51 -2.52
C ALA A 75 25.88 -16.27 -2.78
N THR A 76 27.19 -16.39 -2.66
CA THR A 76 28.12 -15.26 -2.80
C THR A 76 28.81 -15.33 -4.16
N GLY A 77 28.23 -14.71 -5.18
CA GLY A 77 28.85 -14.57 -6.50
C GLY A 77 28.21 -15.39 -7.63
N PRO A 78 28.75 -15.28 -8.86
CA PRO A 78 28.23 -15.94 -10.05
C PRO A 78 28.60 -17.43 -10.14
N ASP A 79 29.62 -17.87 -9.39
CA ASP A 79 30.00 -19.27 -9.30
C ASP A 79 29.14 -19.96 -8.24
N GLU A 80 28.45 -21.02 -8.63
CA GLU A 80 27.41 -21.70 -7.83
C GLU A 80 27.92 -22.37 -6.55
N ASP A 81 29.18 -22.24 -6.17
CA ASP A 81 29.83 -23.04 -5.12
C ASP A 81 30.24 -22.26 -3.85
N ASP A 82 30.16 -20.92 -3.85
CA ASP A 82 30.48 -20.11 -2.67
C ASP A 82 29.20 -19.82 -1.85
N TYR A 83 29.07 -20.52 -0.72
CA TYR A 83 27.89 -20.48 0.14
C TYR A 83 28.23 -19.93 1.53
N VAL A 84 27.43 -18.99 2.03
CA VAL A 84 27.52 -18.54 3.44
C VAL A 84 26.15 -18.53 4.11
N TYR A 85 26.13 -18.76 5.41
CA TYR A 85 24.94 -18.64 6.24
C TYR A 85 25.04 -17.43 7.14
N THR A 86 24.02 -16.58 7.12
CA THR A 86 23.91 -15.44 8.03
C THR A 86 23.09 -15.82 9.26
N PRO A 87 23.70 -15.93 10.46
CA PRO A 87 22.97 -16.26 11.68
C PRO A 87 22.21 -15.02 12.19
N LEU A 88 20.90 -15.18 12.35
CA LEU A 88 19.98 -14.17 12.81
C LEU A 88 19.24 -14.69 14.04
N GLU A 89 19.48 -14.07 15.18
CA GLU A 89 18.81 -14.41 16.43
C GLU A 89 17.33 -14.00 16.38
N ARG A 90 16.47 -14.87 16.89
CA ARG A 90 15.02 -14.71 16.96
C ARG A 90 14.55 -15.13 18.33
N GLU A 91 13.73 -14.29 18.97
CA GLU A 91 13.05 -14.70 20.19
C GLU A 91 12.14 -15.90 19.89
N ALA A 92 12.20 -16.89 20.78
CA ALA A 92 11.51 -18.15 20.61
C ALA A 92 10.97 -18.62 21.97
N PRO A 93 9.69 -19.03 22.09
CA PRO A 93 9.23 -19.77 23.26
C PRO A 93 10.03 -21.09 23.42
N ASP A 94 9.91 -21.77 24.57
CA ASP A 94 10.79 -22.86 25.07
C ASP A 94 11.12 -24.05 24.11
N GLY A 95 10.56 -24.10 22.90
CA GLY A 95 10.90 -25.04 21.83
C GLY A 95 10.58 -24.53 20.43
N MET A 96 11.26 -25.07 19.41
CA MET A 96 10.98 -24.85 18.00
C MET A 96 9.72 -25.62 17.58
N THR A 97 8.62 -24.90 17.35
CA THR A 97 7.37 -25.46 16.82
C THR A 97 7.30 -25.26 15.31
N ALA A 98 6.40 -25.99 14.64
CA ALA A 98 6.13 -25.80 13.21
C ALA A 98 5.73 -24.35 12.90
N ALA A 99 4.83 -23.77 13.69
CA ALA A 99 4.39 -22.38 13.53
C ALA A 99 5.54 -21.38 13.75
N LEU A 100 6.42 -21.64 14.71
CA LEU A 100 7.59 -20.79 14.94
C LEU A 100 8.58 -20.88 13.79
N LEU A 101 8.89 -22.10 13.31
CA LEU A 101 9.77 -22.29 12.15
C LEU A 101 9.17 -21.58 10.93
N ASP A 102 7.88 -21.75 10.66
CA ASP A 102 7.17 -21.07 9.57
C ASP A 102 7.28 -19.54 9.68
N THR A 103 7.05 -19.00 10.89
CA THR A 103 7.15 -17.56 11.16
C THR A 103 8.56 -17.03 10.95
N ILE A 104 9.58 -17.73 11.47
CA ILE A 104 10.99 -17.36 11.32
C ILE A 104 11.41 -17.38 9.84
N MET A 105 10.93 -18.37 9.08
CA MET A 105 11.22 -18.54 7.66
C MET A 105 10.43 -17.56 6.77
N GLY A 106 9.24 -17.16 7.20
CA GLY A 106 8.32 -16.28 6.49
C GLY A 106 8.63 -14.78 6.59
N GLY A 107 9.59 -14.36 7.42
CA GLY A 107 10.03 -12.96 7.57
C GLY A 107 10.77 -12.36 6.36
N ASN A 108 10.58 -12.90 5.15
CA ASN A 108 11.30 -12.50 3.94
C ASN A 108 10.42 -11.65 2.99
N ASP A 109 11.10 -10.82 2.18
CA ASP A 109 10.52 -9.94 1.15
C ASP A 109 9.93 -10.69 -0.06
N THR A 110 9.83 -12.02 0.00
CA THR A 110 9.30 -12.91 -1.06
C THR A 110 8.24 -13.86 -0.51
N LEU A 111 7.33 -14.32 -1.38
CA LEU A 111 6.37 -15.38 -1.06
C LEU A 111 7.14 -16.62 -0.57
N PRO A 112 6.86 -17.16 0.63
CA PRO A 112 7.62 -18.28 1.18
C PRO A 112 7.40 -19.53 0.31
N ALA A 113 8.50 -20.20 -0.08
CA ALA A 113 8.44 -21.35 -0.98
C ALA A 113 7.60 -22.52 -0.44
N PHE A 114 7.63 -22.70 0.89
CA PHE A 114 6.86 -23.71 1.61
C PHE A 114 6.17 -23.10 2.84
N THR A 115 5.06 -23.73 3.25
CA THR A 115 4.46 -23.59 4.58
C THR A 115 4.80 -24.81 5.42
N VAL A 116 5.20 -24.63 6.68
CA VAL A 116 5.45 -25.73 7.64
C VAL A 116 4.15 -26.15 8.31
N LEU A 117 3.77 -27.42 8.14
CA LEU A 117 2.52 -27.98 8.67
C LEU A 117 2.72 -28.65 10.04
N SER A 118 3.80 -29.41 10.19
CA SER A 118 4.17 -30.06 11.45
C SER A 118 5.69 -30.16 11.60
N LEU A 119 6.14 -30.38 12.82
CA LEU A 119 7.55 -30.56 13.16
C LEU A 119 7.66 -31.55 14.31
N GLU A 120 8.33 -32.67 14.07
CA GLU A 120 8.44 -33.78 15.02
C GLU A 120 9.89 -34.23 15.20
N GLN A 121 10.17 -34.88 16.35
CA GLN A 121 11.48 -35.45 16.66
C GLN A 121 11.45 -36.97 16.59
N GLU A 122 12.25 -37.55 15.71
CA GLU A 122 12.48 -38.98 15.60
C GLU A 122 13.91 -39.33 16.00
N GLY A 123 14.14 -39.61 17.28
CA GLY A 123 15.50 -39.81 17.80
C GLY A 123 16.33 -38.53 17.69
N ALA A 124 17.39 -38.55 16.88
CA ALA A 124 18.23 -37.38 16.60
C ALA A 124 17.83 -36.65 15.30
N ARG A 125 16.70 -37.00 14.71
CA ARG A 125 16.20 -36.42 13.45
C ARG A 125 15.02 -35.49 13.71
N ALA A 126 15.00 -34.33 13.05
CA ALA A 126 13.84 -33.48 12.94
C ALA A 126 13.10 -33.75 11.63
N VAL A 127 11.80 -34.05 11.70
CA VAL A 127 10.94 -34.30 10.54
C VAL A 127 9.96 -33.15 10.39
N ALA A 128 10.04 -32.42 9.28
CA ALA A 128 9.17 -31.28 8.99
C ALA A 128 8.23 -31.61 7.82
N ALA A 129 6.93 -31.65 8.09
CA ALA A 129 5.93 -31.75 7.03
C ALA A 129 5.69 -30.35 6.43
N VAL A 130 5.75 -30.22 5.11
CA VAL A 130 5.68 -28.96 4.38
C VAL A 130 4.67 -29.03 3.22
N ARG A 131 4.20 -27.86 2.79
CA ARG A 131 3.37 -27.69 1.60
C ARG A 131 3.98 -26.63 0.69
N SER A 132 4.22 -26.94 -0.58
CA SER A 132 4.69 -25.98 -1.58
C SER A 132 3.67 -24.87 -1.80
N ASN A 133 4.15 -23.63 -1.88
CA ASN A 133 3.33 -22.45 -2.21
C ASN A 133 3.64 -21.90 -3.62
N LEU A 134 4.67 -22.41 -4.31
CA LEU A 134 5.11 -21.95 -5.61
C LEU A 134 4.74 -22.93 -6.73
N ASP A 135 4.43 -22.40 -7.91
CA ASP A 135 4.20 -23.21 -9.12
C ASP A 135 5.49 -23.88 -9.64
N ALA A 136 5.33 -24.93 -10.45
CA ALA A 136 6.46 -25.73 -10.92
C ALA A 136 7.47 -24.98 -11.83
N GLN A 137 7.10 -23.83 -12.42
CA GLN A 137 7.97 -23.08 -13.34
C GLN A 137 8.91 -22.10 -12.64
N THR A 138 8.52 -21.58 -11.47
CA THR A 138 9.27 -20.53 -10.75
C THR A 138 10.12 -21.08 -9.58
N ALA A 139 9.94 -22.34 -9.19
CA ALA A 139 10.17 -22.75 -7.81
C ALA A 139 11.51 -23.42 -7.47
N GLN A 140 12.28 -24.00 -8.40
CA GLN A 140 13.35 -24.93 -7.99
C GLN A 140 14.48 -24.27 -7.17
N ILE A 141 14.93 -23.07 -7.56
CA ILE A 141 16.01 -22.36 -6.84
C ILE A 141 15.51 -21.84 -5.49
N GLU A 142 14.30 -21.27 -5.45
CA GLU A 142 13.73 -20.69 -4.23
C GLU A 142 13.31 -21.78 -3.23
N ARG A 143 12.80 -22.92 -3.70
CA ARG A 143 12.54 -24.12 -2.88
C ARG A 143 13.83 -24.65 -2.25
N ARG A 144 14.88 -24.81 -3.05
CA ARG A 144 16.19 -25.26 -2.54
C ARG A 144 16.74 -24.31 -1.47
N ARG A 145 16.74 -23.00 -1.74
CA ARG A 145 17.20 -21.97 -0.76
C ARG A 145 16.41 -22.03 0.54
N TRP A 146 15.10 -22.25 0.44
CA TRP A 146 14.24 -22.42 1.61
C TRP A 146 14.62 -23.68 2.40
N LEU A 147 14.78 -24.83 1.73
CA LEU A 147 15.14 -26.11 2.38
C LEU A 147 16.52 -26.04 3.04
N ASP A 148 17.53 -25.46 2.37
CA ASP A 148 18.87 -25.25 2.92
C ASP A 148 18.84 -24.39 4.18
N THR A 149 18.07 -23.30 4.14
CA THR A 149 17.91 -22.37 5.27
C THR A 149 17.15 -23.04 6.43
N ALA A 150 16.05 -23.74 6.16
CA ALA A 150 15.25 -24.41 7.17
C ALA A 150 16.03 -25.55 7.84
N ALA A 151 16.71 -26.39 7.06
CA ALA A 151 17.53 -27.49 7.57
C ALA A 151 18.67 -26.97 8.45
N ARG A 152 19.41 -25.97 7.96
CA ARG A 152 20.49 -25.38 8.76
C ARG A 152 19.96 -24.73 10.04
N THR A 153 18.84 -24.03 9.97
CA THR A 153 18.20 -23.42 11.15
C THR A 153 17.82 -24.46 12.20
N LEU A 154 17.25 -25.60 11.80
CA LEU A 154 16.91 -26.70 12.70
C LEU A 154 18.16 -27.32 13.35
N LEU A 155 19.18 -27.64 12.54
CA LEU A 155 20.45 -28.20 13.01
C LEU A 155 21.18 -27.27 13.98
N GLU A 156 21.16 -25.96 13.73
CA GLU A 156 21.87 -24.99 14.57
C GLU A 156 21.07 -24.59 15.81
N SER A 157 19.74 -24.52 15.73
CA SER A 157 18.89 -24.03 16.83
C SER A 157 18.42 -25.11 17.80
N CYS A 158 18.23 -26.36 17.34
CA CYS A 158 17.58 -27.40 18.15
C CYS A 158 18.61 -28.31 18.86
N ALA A 159 18.33 -28.65 20.12
CA ALA A 159 19.16 -29.53 20.93
C ALA A 159 18.90 -31.00 20.59
N GLY A 160 19.98 -31.77 20.38
CA GLY A 160 19.89 -33.21 20.10
C GLY A 160 19.41 -33.57 18.69
N ILE A 161 19.45 -32.61 17.75
CA ILE A 161 19.12 -32.82 16.34
C ILE A 161 20.41 -32.81 15.52
N ASP A 162 20.69 -33.93 14.85
CA ASP A 162 21.85 -34.14 13.97
C ASP A 162 21.43 -34.38 12.50
N GLU A 163 20.15 -34.69 12.27
CA GLU A 163 19.57 -34.96 10.94
C GLU A 163 18.25 -34.20 10.74
N VAL A 164 17.93 -33.85 9.49
CA VAL A 164 16.66 -33.21 9.12
C VAL A 164 16.03 -33.95 7.95
N SER A 165 14.71 -34.12 7.93
CA SER A 165 13.96 -34.56 6.76
C SER A 165 12.75 -33.65 6.51
N PHE A 166 12.37 -33.54 5.23
CA PHE A 166 11.19 -32.81 4.81
C PHE A 166 10.24 -33.74 4.07
N GLU A 167 8.96 -33.64 4.39
CA GLU A 167 7.89 -34.44 3.78
C GLU A 167 6.83 -33.54 3.15
N GLU A 168 6.42 -33.84 1.93
CA GLU A 168 5.31 -33.19 1.23
C GLU A 168 4.31 -34.28 0.83
N ASP A 169 3.04 -34.13 1.24
CA ASP A 169 1.98 -35.13 1.05
C ASP A 169 2.35 -36.57 1.51
N GLY A 170 3.16 -36.67 2.57
CA GLY A 170 3.63 -37.94 3.13
C GLY A 170 4.73 -38.63 2.33
N ALA A 171 5.33 -37.94 1.36
CA ALA A 171 6.49 -38.40 0.62
C ALA A 171 7.71 -37.50 0.92
N PRO A 172 8.94 -38.03 0.92
CA PRO A 172 10.14 -37.22 1.04
C PRO A 172 10.21 -36.16 -0.07
N VAL A 173 10.55 -34.92 0.29
CA VAL A 173 10.79 -33.85 -0.70
C VAL A 173 12.03 -34.20 -1.52
N ALA A 174 11.81 -34.69 -2.74
CA ALA A 174 12.83 -35.21 -3.63
C ALA A 174 13.61 -34.10 -4.37
N GLU A 175 14.19 -33.14 -3.65
CA GLU A 175 15.20 -32.25 -4.21
C GLU A 175 16.58 -32.85 -3.93
N GLN A 176 17.30 -33.25 -4.99
CA GLN A 176 18.60 -33.96 -4.99
C GLN A 176 18.61 -35.48 -4.71
N GLY A 177 17.50 -36.20 -4.88
CA GLY A 177 17.54 -37.68 -4.84
C GLY A 177 17.87 -38.28 -3.47
N PHE A 178 17.66 -37.52 -2.40
CA PHE A 178 17.72 -38.02 -1.03
C PHE A 178 16.41 -38.71 -0.66
N ALA A 179 16.48 -39.99 -0.29
CA ALA A 179 15.30 -40.77 0.07
C ALA A 179 14.89 -40.60 1.55
N ASP A 180 15.84 -40.30 2.46
CA ASP A 180 15.61 -40.44 3.91
C ASP A 180 16.14 -39.28 4.79
N SER A 181 17.02 -38.40 4.29
CA SER A 181 17.62 -37.30 5.08
C SER A 181 18.14 -36.15 4.20
N TYR A 182 17.95 -34.91 4.61
CA TYR A 182 18.41 -33.69 3.93
C TYR A 182 19.73 -33.18 4.52
N THR A 183 20.74 -32.96 3.67
CA THR A 183 22.03 -32.39 4.08
C THR A 183 22.20 -31.00 3.46
N PRO A 184 22.10 -29.91 4.24
CA PRO A 184 22.35 -28.58 3.72
C PRO A 184 23.85 -28.36 3.41
N PRO A 185 24.21 -27.40 2.53
CA PRO A 185 25.59 -27.01 2.27
C PRO A 185 26.41 -26.74 3.55
N PRO A 186 27.75 -26.84 3.49
CA PRO A 186 28.63 -26.60 4.64
C PRO A 186 28.30 -25.30 5.37
N PHE A 187 28.33 -25.34 6.71
CA PHE A 187 28.04 -24.16 7.53
C PHE A 187 29.25 -23.22 7.55
N VAL A 188 29.29 -22.29 6.61
CA VAL A 188 30.30 -21.23 6.54
C VAL A 188 29.66 -19.92 7.00
N LEU A 189 30.26 -19.29 8.01
CA LEU A 189 29.82 -17.98 8.50
C LEU A 189 30.44 -16.85 7.67
N PRO A 190 29.83 -15.66 7.64
CA PRO A 190 30.41 -14.51 6.97
C PRO A 190 31.74 -14.12 7.63
N ALA A 191 32.67 -13.58 6.84
CA ALA A 191 33.97 -13.15 7.33
C ALA A 191 33.88 -12.04 8.40
N LEU A 192 32.80 -11.24 8.38
CA LEU A 192 32.52 -10.19 9.36
C LEU A 192 31.31 -10.54 10.22
N THR A 193 31.44 -10.27 11.52
CA THR A 193 30.35 -10.34 12.49
C THR A 193 29.44 -9.11 12.38
N ARG A 194 28.17 -9.22 12.81
CA ARG A 194 27.24 -8.07 12.87
C ARG A 194 27.81 -6.87 13.63
N LYS A 195 28.60 -7.11 14.67
CA LYS A 195 29.25 -6.06 15.47
C LYS A 195 30.32 -5.32 14.66
N GLU A 196 31.13 -6.03 13.89
CA GLU A 196 32.13 -5.42 13.02
C GLU A 196 31.46 -4.64 11.89
N ILE A 197 30.40 -5.19 11.28
CA ILE A 197 29.62 -4.48 10.26
C ILE A 197 28.99 -3.21 10.82
N ALA A 198 28.39 -3.27 12.02
CA ALA A 198 27.83 -2.10 12.68
C ALA A 198 28.91 -1.03 12.98
N ALA A 199 30.12 -1.44 13.36
CA ALA A 199 31.22 -0.51 13.56
C ALA A 199 31.64 0.20 12.27
N LEU A 200 31.72 -0.52 11.15
CA LEU A 200 32.00 0.07 9.83
C LEU A 200 30.93 1.10 9.43
N ARG A 201 29.64 0.78 9.62
CA ARG A 201 28.53 1.70 9.33
C ARG A 201 28.56 2.95 10.21
N ALA A 202 28.91 2.80 11.49
CA ALA A 202 28.93 3.90 12.45
C ALA A 202 29.99 4.98 12.14
N GLU A 203 31.02 4.67 11.34
CA GLU A 203 32.01 5.66 10.88
C GLU A 203 31.43 6.64 9.83
N ILE A 204 30.27 6.32 9.27
CA ILE A 204 29.65 7.09 8.19
C ILE A 204 28.61 8.05 8.78
N SER A 205 28.91 9.34 8.70
CA SER A 205 28.04 10.41 9.20
C SER A 205 26.88 10.70 8.25
N TYR A 206 25.66 10.63 8.77
CA TYR A 206 24.44 10.96 8.03
C TYR A 206 24.47 12.40 7.49
N ASP A 207 24.77 13.40 8.34
CA ASP A 207 24.72 14.81 7.94
C ASP A 207 25.76 15.13 6.85
N LYS A 208 26.92 14.47 6.92
CA LYS A 208 27.95 14.62 5.88
C LYS A 208 27.49 14.02 4.55
N LEU A 209 26.79 12.88 4.57
CA LEU A 209 26.23 12.29 3.35
C LEU A 209 25.18 13.20 2.72
N VAL A 210 24.24 13.73 3.51
CA VAL A 210 23.22 14.67 3.02
C VAL A 210 23.86 15.89 2.34
N GLU A 211 24.89 16.47 2.95
CA GLU A 211 25.62 17.60 2.35
C GLU A 211 26.27 17.23 1.01
N GLN A 212 26.91 16.05 0.93
CA GLN A 212 27.58 15.58 -0.28
C GLN A 212 26.58 15.25 -1.40
N THR A 213 25.48 14.57 -1.09
CA THR A 213 24.44 14.22 -2.05
C THR A 213 23.76 15.48 -2.59
N ARG A 214 23.44 16.46 -1.74
CA ARG A 214 22.88 17.74 -2.18
C ARG A 214 23.80 18.48 -3.15
N VAL A 215 25.11 18.47 -2.89
CA VAL A 215 26.10 19.08 -3.81
C VAL A 215 26.11 18.35 -5.16
N TYR A 216 26.01 17.02 -5.15
CA TYR A 216 25.95 16.25 -6.39
C TYR A 216 24.66 16.50 -7.17
N GLU A 217 23.50 16.46 -6.52
CA GLU A 217 22.21 16.68 -7.17
C GLU A 217 22.19 18.04 -7.87
N MET A 218 22.65 19.10 -7.20
CA MET A 218 22.80 20.43 -7.80
C MET A 218 23.77 20.46 -8.99
N GLN A 219 24.77 19.58 -9.05
CA GLN A 219 25.76 19.54 -10.13
C GLN A 219 25.33 18.67 -11.33
N ALA A 220 24.76 17.50 -11.07
CA ALA A 220 24.38 16.52 -12.10
C ALA A 220 23.07 16.87 -12.79
N PHE A 221 22.13 17.40 -12.01
CA PHE A 221 20.78 17.71 -12.44
C PHE A 221 20.57 19.23 -12.58
N GLY A 222 21.47 20.07 -12.05
CA GLY A 222 21.25 21.53 -12.05
C GLY A 222 20.03 21.92 -11.23
N GLU A 223 19.49 23.12 -11.43
CA GLU A 223 18.10 23.42 -11.05
C GLU A 223 17.19 22.72 -12.07
N HIS A 224 17.00 21.40 -11.96
CA HIS A 224 15.88 20.76 -12.64
C HIS A 224 14.58 21.35 -12.14
N GLY A 225 13.58 21.44 -13.03
CA GLY A 225 12.24 21.88 -12.68
C GLY A 225 11.72 21.03 -11.53
N THR A 226 11.71 21.60 -10.34
CA THR A 226 11.04 21.01 -9.18
C THR A 226 9.53 21.11 -9.41
N PRO A 227 8.69 20.31 -8.73
CA PRO A 227 7.27 20.60 -8.66
C PRO A 227 6.99 22.09 -8.33
N ARG A 228 7.88 22.79 -7.59
CA ARG A 228 7.79 24.25 -7.33
C ARG A 228 7.86 25.15 -8.56
N ASP A 229 8.47 24.69 -9.65
CA ASP A 229 8.61 25.47 -10.88
C ASP A 229 7.38 25.37 -11.79
N ARG A 230 6.35 24.60 -11.34
CA ARG A 230 5.08 24.50 -12.04
C ARG A 230 4.33 25.83 -12.03
N TRP A 231 3.65 26.11 -13.15
CA TRP A 231 3.01 27.40 -13.43
C TRP A 231 1.93 27.80 -12.40
N ASP A 232 1.33 26.85 -11.71
CA ASP A 232 0.23 27.04 -10.75
C ASP A 232 0.71 27.48 -9.36
N ILE A 233 1.99 27.27 -9.04
CA ILE A 233 2.60 27.66 -7.76
C ILE A 233 3.87 28.50 -7.89
N ALA A 234 4.31 28.77 -9.12
CA ALA A 234 5.48 29.60 -9.41
C ALA A 234 5.44 30.94 -8.66
N GLY A 235 6.42 31.15 -7.78
CA GLY A 235 6.56 32.36 -6.97
C GLY A 235 5.99 32.27 -5.55
N ASP A 236 5.33 31.17 -5.16
CA ASP A 236 4.93 30.89 -3.77
C ASP A 236 5.91 29.88 -3.13
N GLU A 237 6.92 30.41 -2.43
CA GLU A 237 7.99 29.59 -1.85
C GLU A 237 7.48 28.58 -0.80
N GLU A 238 6.47 28.93 -0.01
CA GLU A 238 5.98 28.06 1.07
C GLU A 238 5.18 26.88 0.50
N ARG A 239 4.26 27.18 -0.43
CA ARG A 239 3.50 26.14 -1.14
C ARG A 239 4.40 25.24 -1.97
N GLY A 240 5.39 25.84 -2.64
CA GLY A 240 6.42 25.08 -3.31
C GLY A 240 7.15 24.14 -2.35
N ARG A 241 7.56 24.62 -1.16
CA ARG A 241 8.22 23.76 -0.17
C ARG A 241 7.35 22.60 0.29
N ALA A 242 6.06 22.84 0.52
CA ALA A 242 5.14 21.78 0.89
C ALA A 242 4.93 20.75 -0.24
N LEU A 243 4.79 21.20 -1.50
CA LEU A 243 4.61 20.29 -2.63
C LEU A 243 5.85 19.42 -2.86
N ASP A 244 7.06 20.00 -2.84
CA ASP A 244 8.30 19.25 -2.96
C ASP A 244 8.45 18.21 -1.86
N PHE A 245 8.16 18.58 -0.60
CA PHE A 245 8.20 17.63 0.49
C PHE A 245 7.23 16.46 0.27
N ILE A 246 6.01 16.73 -0.19
CA ILE A 246 5.04 15.67 -0.52
C ILE A 246 5.55 14.82 -1.68
N ALA A 247 6.08 15.44 -2.73
CA ALA A 247 6.63 14.76 -3.89
C ALA A 247 7.76 13.80 -3.48
N ASP A 248 8.71 14.28 -2.67
CA ASP A 248 9.83 13.50 -2.15
C ASP A 248 9.38 12.30 -1.32
N VAL A 249 8.42 12.50 -0.42
CA VAL A 249 7.88 11.44 0.45
C VAL A 249 7.09 10.39 -0.33
N THR A 250 6.33 10.83 -1.34
CA THR A 250 5.37 9.99 -2.06
C THR A 250 5.86 9.53 -3.44
N ASN A 251 7.10 9.89 -3.80
CA ASN A 251 7.77 9.45 -5.02
C ASN A 251 7.69 7.93 -5.14
N LEU A 252 6.94 7.43 -6.13
CA LEU A 252 6.68 6.00 -6.37
C LEU A 252 6.12 5.23 -5.16
N ASN A 253 5.52 5.95 -4.23
CA ASN A 253 5.18 5.46 -2.92
C ASN A 253 4.01 6.24 -2.35
N ILE A 254 2.93 6.37 -3.12
CA ILE A 254 1.65 6.85 -2.58
C ILE A 254 1.19 5.82 -1.54
N PRO A 255 0.71 6.24 -0.36
CA PRO A 255 0.14 5.31 0.62
C PRO A 255 -0.94 4.44 -0.03
N THR A 256 -1.01 3.16 0.33
CA THR A 256 -2.07 2.26 -0.17
C THR A 256 -3.38 2.42 0.60
N GLU A 257 -3.32 2.99 1.79
CA GLU A 257 -4.45 3.22 2.69
C GLU A 257 -4.28 4.58 3.39
N PRO A 258 -5.38 5.29 3.70
CA PRO A 258 -5.32 6.53 4.46
C PRO A 258 -4.89 6.26 5.91
N PHE A 259 -4.30 7.27 6.55
CA PHE A 259 -3.90 7.20 7.95
C PHE A 259 -4.10 8.56 8.64
N ASP A 260 -4.59 8.52 9.88
CA ASP A 260 -4.85 9.72 10.69
C ASP A 260 -3.64 10.14 11.55
N THR A 261 -2.62 9.27 11.65
CA THR A 261 -1.36 9.49 12.37
C THR A 261 -0.22 8.70 11.72
N ALA A 262 1.01 9.23 11.76
CA ALA A 262 2.20 8.55 11.25
C ALA A 262 2.42 7.15 11.86
N ALA A 263 2.03 6.94 13.12
CA ALA A 263 2.16 5.64 13.80
C ALA A 263 1.24 4.54 13.24
N LYS A 264 0.17 4.92 12.53
CA LYS A 264 -0.76 4.01 11.86
C LYS A 264 -0.55 3.98 10.35
N ALA A 265 0.42 4.72 9.83
CA ALA A 265 0.72 4.70 8.41
C ALA A 265 1.19 3.29 7.99
N PRO A 266 0.88 2.85 6.76
CA PRO A 266 1.34 1.56 6.27
C PRO A 266 2.87 1.45 6.37
N ASN A 267 3.40 0.41 7.02
CA ASN A 267 4.85 0.26 7.20
C ASN A 267 5.62 0.26 5.87
N ARG A 268 5.03 -0.33 4.83
CA ARG A 268 5.57 -0.32 3.46
C ARG A 268 5.78 1.10 2.94
N PHE A 269 4.82 1.99 3.17
CA PHE A 269 4.91 3.41 2.79
C PHE A 269 6.04 4.09 3.57
N LEU A 270 6.10 3.90 4.89
CA LEU A 270 7.12 4.51 5.74
C LEU A 270 8.55 4.11 5.35
N VAL A 271 8.81 2.81 5.18
CA VAL A 271 10.14 2.28 4.81
C VAL A 271 10.58 2.80 3.46
N ARG A 272 9.70 2.76 2.45
CA ARG A 272 10.06 3.19 1.09
C ARG A 272 10.35 4.68 1.02
N ALA A 273 9.50 5.51 1.64
CA ALA A 273 9.72 6.95 1.70
C ALA A 273 11.07 7.24 2.39
N ALA A 274 11.36 6.55 3.50
CA ALA A 274 12.61 6.71 4.22
C ALA A 274 13.84 6.26 3.41
N VAL A 275 13.78 5.12 2.71
CA VAL A 275 14.89 4.61 1.89
C VAL A 275 15.15 5.53 0.69
N LEU A 276 14.10 5.95 -0.02
CA LEU A 276 14.19 6.87 -1.17
C LEU A 276 14.85 8.21 -0.80
N ASN A 277 14.53 8.72 0.38
CA ASN A 277 15.06 9.99 0.88
C ASN A 277 16.36 9.84 1.69
N THR A 278 16.90 8.62 1.77
CA THR A 278 18.18 8.38 2.44
C THR A 278 19.32 8.47 1.43
N PRO A 279 20.37 9.26 1.68
CA PRO A 279 21.56 9.25 0.84
C PRO A 279 22.17 7.85 0.70
N PRO A 280 22.41 7.36 -0.53
CA PRO A 280 23.10 6.10 -0.72
C PRO A 280 24.60 6.23 -0.42
N VAL A 281 25.23 5.10 -0.12
CA VAL A 281 26.69 4.96 -0.04
C VAL A 281 27.16 3.91 -1.03
N ASN A 282 28.36 4.10 -1.57
CA ASN A 282 29.01 3.17 -2.49
C ASN A 282 30.39 2.80 -1.96
N TRP A 283 30.98 1.68 -2.37
CA TRP A 283 32.37 1.30 -2.07
C TRP A 283 33.10 0.60 -3.22
N GLY A 284 32.46 0.43 -4.37
CA GLY A 284 33.08 -0.21 -5.52
C GLY A 284 32.28 -0.10 -6.82
N MET A 285 32.97 -0.23 -7.94
CA MET A 285 32.35 -0.35 -9.26
C MET A 285 31.80 -1.77 -9.45
N TYR A 286 30.53 -1.90 -9.83
CA TYR A 286 30.08 -3.05 -10.61
C TYR A 286 30.08 -2.62 -12.09
N GLY A 287 31.11 -3.00 -12.83
CA GLY A 287 31.24 -2.75 -14.27
C GLY A 287 31.28 -1.28 -14.67
N ASP A 288 32.46 -0.66 -14.73
CA ASP A 288 32.79 0.64 -15.35
C ASP A 288 31.90 1.87 -15.06
N GLU A 289 30.83 1.75 -14.28
CA GLU A 289 29.92 2.83 -13.90
C GLU A 289 30.25 3.27 -12.47
N THR A 290 30.96 4.39 -12.36
CA THR A 290 30.83 5.22 -11.16
C THR A 290 29.46 5.87 -11.25
N TYR A 291 28.56 5.60 -10.31
CA TYR A 291 27.50 6.55 -9.99
C TYR A 291 28.19 7.83 -9.52
N GLU A 292 28.48 8.74 -10.45
CA GLU A 292 29.14 10.00 -10.15
C GLU A 292 28.41 10.66 -8.98
N GLY A 293 29.16 11.19 -8.01
CA GLY A 293 28.63 11.90 -6.84
C GLY A 293 27.97 11.09 -5.73
N VAL A 294 27.88 9.76 -5.82
CA VAL A 294 27.60 8.94 -4.62
C VAL A 294 28.88 8.82 -3.77
N PRO A 295 28.85 9.21 -2.48
CA PRO A 295 30.02 9.11 -1.61
C PRO A 295 30.58 7.68 -1.52
N THR A 296 31.90 7.54 -1.73
CA THR A 296 32.59 6.24 -1.74
C THR A 296 33.29 5.95 -0.40
N TYR A 297 33.04 4.78 0.18
CA TYR A 297 33.59 4.28 1.44
C TYR A 297 34.22 2.89 1.27
N PRO A 298 35.49 2.78 0.86
CA PRO A 298 36.15 1.49 0.62
C PRO A 298 36.15 0.53 1.82
N SER A 299 35.97 1.04 3.04
CA SER A 299 35.84 0.23 4.25
C SER A 299 34.64 -0.72 4.23
N LEU A 300 33.64 -0.48 3.36
CA LEU A 300 32.47 -1.36 3.17
C LEU A 300 32.67 -2.44 2.10
N GLU A 301 33.78 -2.46 1.36
CA GLU A 301 34.10 -3.48 0.34
C GLU A 301 33.86 -4.93 0.79
N PRO A 302 34.21 -5.34 2.03
CA PRO A 302 33.98 -6.69 2.50
C PRO A 302 32.49 -7.12 2.55
N LEU A 303 31.54 -6.18 2.47
CA LEU A 303 30.10 -6.48 2.46
C LEU A 303 29.60 -6.97 1.09
N THR A 304 30.37 -6.76 0.01
CA THR A 304 29.96 -7.09 -1.37
C THR A 304 29.53 -8.54 -1.51
N GLY A 305 30.31 -9.49 -0.98
CA GLY A 305 29.98 -10.91 -1.03
C GLY A 305 28.70 -11.27 -0.26
N LEU A 306 28.36 -10.49 0.77
CA LEU A 306 27.22 -10.73 1.64
C LEU A 306 25.91 -10.19 1.05
N ILE A 307 25.96 -9.02 0.39
CA ILE A 307 24.76 -8.33 -0.10
C ILE A 307 24.58 -8.44 -1.62
N GLY A 308 25.64 -8.80 -2.36
CA GLY A 308 25.62 -8.95 -3.81
C GLY A 308 25.56 -7.63 -4.58
N ASP A 309 25.96 -6.52 -3.96
CA ASP A 309 25.89 -5.16 -4.51
C ASP A 309 27.05 -4.32 -3.96
N SER A 310 27.37 -3.22 -4.63
CA SER A 310 28.36 -2.22 -4.20
C SER A 310 27.74 -0.90 -3.74
N THR A 311 26.43 -0.73 -3.90
CA THR A 311 25.66 0.43 -3.42
C THR A 311 24.63 -0.01 -2.38
N CYS A 312 24.50 0.75 -1.28
CA CYS A 312 23.46 0.49 -0.29
C CYS A 312 22.98 1.74 0.46
N PHE A 313 21.89 1.59 1.20
CA PHE A 313 21.37 2.54 2.17
C PHE A 313 21.51 1.95 3.57
N LEU A 314 22.10 2.71 4.50
CA LEU A 314 22.36 2.21 5.86
C LEU A 314 21.08 2.26 6.68
N GLN A 315 20.73 1.16 7.37
CA GLN A 315 19.50 1.08 8.19
C GLN A 315 19.38 2.25 9.17
N ASP A 316 20.43 2.55 9.93
CA ASP A 316 20.44 3.61 10.95
C ASP A 316 20.17 4.99 10.30
N HIS A 317 20.59 5.19 9.06
CA HIS A 317 20.35 6.41 8.29
C HIS A 317 18.91 6.45 7.77
N VAL A 318 18.37 5.31 7.33
CA VAL A 318 16.94 5.17 6.99
C VAL A 318 16.05 5.48 8.20
N GLU A 319 16.42 5.02 9.40
CA GLU A 319 15.69 5.34 10.64
C GLU A 319 15.75 6.84 10.97
N ILE A 320 16.90 7.50 10.77
CA ILE A 320 17.02 8.95 10.92
C ILE A 320 16.12 9.68 9.91
N THR A 321 16.16 9.27 8.64
CA THR A 321 15.32 9.86 7.59
C THR A 321 13.83 9.66 7.91
N ALA A 322 13.41 8.47 8.33
CA ALA A 322 12.02 8.20 8.70
C ALA A 322 11.53 9.16 9.80
N LYS A 323 12.34 9.40 10.83
CA LYS A 323 12.02 10.37 11.90
C LYS A 323 11.95 11.81 11.38
N ARG A 324 12.80 12.17 10.42
CA ARG A 324 12.76 13.50 9.77
C ARG A 324 11.51 13.68 8.91
N LEU A 325 10.98 12.63 8.30
CA LEU A 325 9.79 12.69 7.44
C LEU A 325 8.48 12.57 8.22
N PHE A 326 8.45 11.78 9.30
CA PHE A 326 7.22 11.34 9.96
C PHE A 326 7.18 11.59 11.48
N GLY A 327 8.24 12.13 12.05
CA GLY A 327 8.39 12.38 13.48
C GLY A 327 8.95 11.18 14.28
N ASP A 328 9.29 11.42 15.54
CA ASP A 328 10.02 10.47 16.40
C ASP A 328 9.26 9.18 16.75
N SER A 329 7.93 9.18 16.63
CA SER A 329 7.07 8.06 17.00
C SER A 329 6.86 7.02 15.90
N VAL A 330 7.57 7.12 14.78
CA VAL A 330 7.36 6.24 13.62
C VAL A 330 7.82 4.79 13.89
N PRO A 331 6.93 3.78 13.76
CA PRO A 331 7.29 2.38 13.95
C PRO A 331 7.85 1.80 12.65
N LEU A 332 9.17 1.87 12.47
CA LEU A 332 9.82 1.34 11.27
C LEU A 332 10.13 -0.15 11.46
N VAL A 333 9.51 -1.01 10.63
CA VAL A 333 9.80 -2.45 10.58
C VAL A 333 10.54 -2.76 9.28
N HIS A 334 11.81 -3.12 9.39
CA HIS A 334 12.71 -3.26 8.23
C HIS A 334 12.52 -4.54 7.41
N SER A 335 11.83 -5.54 7.95
CA SER A 335 11.58 -6.84 7.31
C SER A 335 10.08 -7.07 7.10
N GLY A 336 9.70 -7.64 5.95
CA GLY A 336 8.32 -8.05 5.69
C GLY A 336 7.92 -8.04 4.21
N VAL A 337 6.87 -8.78 3.89
CA VAL A 337 6.32 -8.88 2.54
C VAL A 337 5.94 -7.50 1.99
N GLY A 338 6.39 -7.17 0.76
CA GLY A 338 5.99 -5.96 0.04
C GLY A 338 6.94 -4.75 0.10
N LEU A 339 8.10 -4.87 0.77
CA LEU A 339 9.14 -3.82 0.77
C LEU A 339 9.88 -3.67 -0.58
N SER A 340 9.77 -4.67 -1.47
CA SER A 340 10.21 -4.64 -2.88
C SER A 340 9.77 -3.37 -3.60
N PRO A 341 10.66 -2.50 -4.12
CA PRO A 341 11.77 -2.96 -4.95
C PRO A 341 13.14 -2.95 -4.27
N TRP A 342 13.26 -2.38 -3.05
CA TRP A 342 14.48 -2.47 -2.26
C TRP A 342 14.54 -3.78 -1.49
N ARG A 343 15.73 -4.38 -1.45
CA ARG A 343 15.99 -5.60 -0.68
C ARG A 343 16.67 -5.24 0.64
N TYR A 344 16.11 -5.71 1.75
CA TYR A 344 16.72 -5.54 3.05
C TYR A 344 17.63 -6.73 3.41
N HIS A 345 18.89 -6.41 3.76
CA HIS A 345 19.91 -7.37 4.18
C HIS A 345 20.10 -7.28 5.68
N GLU A 346 19.23 -7.95 6.44
CA GLU A 346 19.16 -7.84 7.90
C GLU A 346 20.48 -8.09 8.63
N TYR A 347 21.27 -9.07 8.19
CA TYR A 347 22.56 -9.35 8.82
C TYR A 347 23.55 -8.19 8.65
N ALA A 348 23.51 -7.51 7.51
CA ALA A 348 24.33 -6.34 7.21
C ALA A 348 23.74 -5.04 7.77
N GLY A 349 22.42 -4.97 7.98
CA GLY A 349 21.71 -3.75 8.38
C GLY A 349 21.72 -2.70 7.27
N VAL A 350 21.46 -3.11 6.03
CA VAL A 350 21.45 -2.23 4.85
C VAL A 350 20.34 -2.61 3.86
N TYR A 351 19.93 -1.65 3.04
CA TYR A 351 19.08 -1.86 1.87
C TYR A 351 19.90 -1.75 0.58
N THR A 352 19.65 -2.58 -0.42
CA THR A 352 20.23 -2.41 -1.76
C THR A 352 19.21 -1.82 -2.73
N PRO A 353 19.63 -0.95 -3.68
CA PRO A 353 18.73 -0.34 -4.65
C PRO A 353 18.13 -1.38 -5.61
N PRO A 354 16.98 -1.07 -6.24
CA PRO A 354 16.52 -1.83 -7.39
C PRO A 354 17.36 -1.51 -8.64
N HIS A 355 17.71 -2.54 -9.43
CA HIS A 355 18.58 -2.41 -10.61
C HIS A 355 17.89 -1.79 -11.86
N MET A 356 16.65 -1.32 -11.76
CA MET A 356 15.96 -0.63 -12.87
C MET A 356 15.44 0.72 -12.37
N GLY A 357 15.90 1.81 -13.02
CA GLY A 357 15.38 3.15 -12.81
C GLY A 357 13.88 3.18 -13.10
N THR A 358 13.12 3.85 -12.24
CA THR A 358 11.65 3.91 -12.33
C THR A 358 11.26 5.38 -12.52
N PRO A 359 10.29 5.70 -13.41
CA PRO A 359 9.92 7.09 -13.69
C PRO A 359 9.35 7.80 -12.46
N TYR A 360 9.57 9.10 -12.35
CA TYR A 360 9.06 9.94 -11.26
C TYR A 360 7.56 10.22 -11.50
N PRO A 361 6.64 9.96 -10.53
CA PRO A 361 5.29 10.48 -10.61
C PRO A 361 5.35 11.99 -10.41
N ASP A 362 4.83 12.74 -11.37
CA ASP A 362 4.65 14.18 -11.20
C ASP A 362 3.42 14.42 -10.30
N CYS A 363 3.39 15.53 -9.58
CA CYS A 363 2.28 15.85 -8.70
C CYS A 363 1.93 17.34 -8.70
N VAL A 364 0.66 17.64 -8.45
CA VAL A 364 0.12 19.00 -8.54
C VAL A 364 -0.62 19.38 -7.27
N LEU A 365 -0.36 20.60 -6.79
CA LEU A 365 -1.04 21.16 -5.62
C LEU A 365 -2.40 21.74 -6.02
N LEU A 366 -3.47 21.10 -5.56
CA LEU A 366 -4.86 21.46 -5.88
C LEU A 366 -5.47 22.43 -4.86
N ASP A 367 -5.11 22.28 -3.59
CA ASP A 367 -5.54 23.15 -2.50
C ASP A 367 -4.47 23.23 -1.41
N TYR A 368 -4.42 24.35 -0.71
CA TYR A 368 -3.46 24.62 0.35
C TYR A 368 -4.08 25.50 1.42
N SER A 369 -4.00 25.05 2.66
CA SER A 369 -4.34 25.85 3.83
C SER A 369 -3.29 25.68 4.92
N ALA A 370 -2.89 26.80 5.53
CA ALA A 370 -1.98 26.82 6.66
C ALA A 370 -2.66 27.45 7.87
N SER A 371 -2.53 26.81 9.03
CA SER A 371 -3.11 27.27 10.30
C SER A 371 -2.14 27.00 11.44
N GLY A 372 -1.38 28.03 11.81
CA GLY A 372 -0.33 27.91 12.82
C GLY A 372 0.81 27.04 12.32
N GLU A 373 1.12 25.96 13.04
CA GLU A 373 2.19 25.01 12.67
C GLU A 373 1.71 23.93 11.68
N THR A 374 0.41 23.81 11.47
CA THR A 374 -0.19 22.77 10.62
C THR A 374 -0.47 23.30 9.22
N VAL A 375 -0.18 22.46 8.23
CA VAL A 375 -0.50 22.67 6.81
C VAL A 375 -1.37 21.52 6.34
N GLU A 376 -2.42 21.83 5.58
CA GLU A 376 -3.18 20.84 4.81
C GLU A 376 -3.01 21.15 3.33
N ALA A 377 -2.51 20.15 2.59
CA ALA A 377 -2.26 20.24 1.17
C ALA A 377 -3.02 19.14 0.44
N THR A 378 -3.84 19.51 -0.54
CA THR A 378 -4.51 18.55 -1.41
C THR A 378 -3.70 18.41 -2.69
N VAL A 379 -3.25 17.20 -2.99
CA VAL A 379 -2.37 16.89 -4.13
C VAL A 379 -3.03 15.88 -5.06
N GLY A 380 -2.88 16.08 -6.36
CA GLY A 380 -3.18 15.09 -7.39
C GLY A 380 -1.90 14.53 -8.00
N TYR A 381 -1.87 13.23 -8.28
CA TYR A 381 -0.73 12.58 -8.93
C TYR A 381 -0.96 12.39 -10.42
N PHE A 382 0.04 12.73 -11.21
CA PHE A 382 0.02 12.72 -12.66
C PHE A 382 1.13 11.79 -13.17
N ASN A 383 0.80 10.97 -14.16
CA ASN A 383 1.78 10.14 -14.86
C ASN A 383 1.96 10.72 -16.26
N GLU A 384 3.14 11.26 -16.57
CA GLU A 384 3.41 11.93 -17.87
C GLU A 384 3.08 11.04 -19.08
N PHE A 385 3.25 9.72 -18.93
CA PHE A 385 2.88 8.74 -19.96
C PHE A 385 1.36 8.73 -20.25
N ASP A 386 0.51 8.87 -19.22
CA ASP A 386 -0.95 8.86 -19.37
C ASP A 386 -1.48 10.16 -20.00
N PHE A 387 -0.73 11.25 -19.94
CA PHE A 387 -1.08 12.51 -20.59
C PHE A 387 -0.69 12.55 -22.06
N ALA A 388 0.52 12.08 -22.39
CA ALA A 388 0.99 11.99 -23.78
C ALA A 388 0.14 11.01 -24.61
N ASP A 389 -0.36 9.94 -23.98
CA ASP A 389 -1.31 8.99 -24.58
C ASP A 389 -2.79 9.37 -24.35
N SER A 390 -3.07 10.55 -23.80
CA SER A 390 -4.46 11.02 -23.76
C SER A 390 -4.94 11.18 -25.21
N ARG A 391 -5.84 10.29 -25.64
CA ARG A 391 -6.36 10.24 -27.01
C ARG A 391 -7.16 11.49 -27.42
N TYR A 392 -7.17 12.54 -26.60
CA TYR A 392 -8.21 13.57 -26.57
C TYR A 392 -7.68 15.01 -26.65
N GLY A 393 -6.36 15.23 -26.63
CA GLY A 393 -5.77 16.55 -26.92
C GLY A 393 -6.11 17.68 -25.94
N GLU A 394 -6.49 17.32 -24.71
CA GLU A 394 -6.78 18.26 -23.62
C GLU A 394 -5.51 18.94 -23.11
N ASP A 395 -5.65 20.17 -22.62
CA ASP A 395 -4.55 20.83 -21.92
C ASP A 395 -4.38 20.27 -20.50
N GLU A 396 -3.14 20.33 -20.01
CA GLU A 396 -2.74 19.79 -18.71
C GLU A 396 -3.56 20.36 -17.53
N GLN A 397 -3.96 21.64 -17.58
CA GLN A 397 -4.70 22.25 -16.47
C GLN A 397 -6.09 21.66 -16.34
N THR A 398 -6.73 21.42 -17.47
CA THR A 398 -8.03 20.75 -17.54
C THR A 398 -7.91 19.32 -17.02
N TYR A 399 -6.93 18.57 -17.50
CA TYR A 399 -6.65 17.20 -17.05
C TYR A 399 -6.45 17.12 -15.52
N VAL A 400 -5.61 17.98 -14.96
CA VAL A 400 -5.28 18.00 -13.52
C VAL A 400 -6.53 18.21 -12.66
N ARG A 401 -7.39 19.16 -13.05
CA ARG A 401 -8.57 19.55 -12.25
C ARG A 401 -9.66 18.50 -12.26
N THR A 402 -9.82 17.79 -13.38
CA THR A 402 -10.97 16.91 -13.60
C THR A 402 -10.63 15.43 -13.47
N ARG A 403 -9.37 15.02 -13.66
CA ARG A 403 -9.00 13.59 -13.76
C ARG A 403 -8.21 13.02 -12.60
N LEU A 404 -7.49 13.85 -11.84
CA LEU A 404 -6.62 13.35 -10.79
C LEU A 404 -7.41 12.92 -9.54
N ARG A 405 -7.05 11.75 -9.00
CA ARG A 405 -7.38 11.38 -7.62
C ARG A 405 -6.71 12.37 -6.68
N ARG A 406 -7.43 12.79 -5.65
CA ARG A 406 -6.92 13.78 -4.71
C ARG A 406 -6.62 13.14 -3.38
N TYR A 407 -5.47 13.51 -2.86
CA TYR A 407 -4.94 13.06 -1.59
C TYR A 407 -4.74 14.30 -0.73
N ARG A 408 -5.35 14.32 0.45
CA ARG A 408 -5.10 15.38 1.42
C ARG A 408 -4.03 14.92 2.38
N TYR A 409 -2.93 15.65 2.39
CA TYR A 409 -1.83 15.46 3.33
C TYR A 409 -1.92 16.51 4.43
N ARG A 410 -1.76 16.06 5.67
CA ARG A 410 -1.51 16.95 6.80
C ARG A 410 -0.03 16.95 7.10
N LEU A 411 0.54 18.14 7.15
CA LEU A 411 1.94 18.39 7.47
C LEU A 411 2.04 19.25 8.73
N GLU A 412 3.15 19.12 9.45
CA GLU A 412 3.54 20.06 10.51
C GLU A 412 4.91 20.64 10.20
N HIS A 413 5.12 21.92 10.54
CA HIS A 413 6.40 22.58 10.31
C HIS A 413 7.51 21.99 11.20
N ALA A 414 8.66 21.70 10.58
CA ALA A 414 9.85 21.20 11.26
C ALA A 414 11.10 21.98 10.77
N GLY A 415 11.35 23.14 11.38
CA GLY A 415 12.42 24.03 10.97
C GLY A 415 12.17 24.62 9.56
N GLU A 416 13.05 24.35 8.61
CA GLU A 416 12.90 24.77 7.20
C GLU A 416 12.16 23.72 6.34
N SER A 417 11.72 22.62 6.94
CA SER A 417 11.04 21.50 6.28
C SER A 417 9.72 21.17 6.98
N PHE A 418 9.17 20.00 6.68
CA PHE A 418 7.90 19.50 7.19
C PHE A 418 8.04 18.08 7.74
N ILE A 419 7.04 17.66 8.53
CA ILE A 419 6.75 16.25 8.82
C ILE A 419 5.35 15.91 8.29
N MET A 420 5.17 14.74 7.68
CA MET A 420 3.87 14.22 7.27
C MET A 420 3.21 13.49 8.43
N THR A 421 2.03 13.94 8.84
CA THR A 421 1.32 13.37 10.01
C THR A 421 0.09 12.58 9.63
N ALA A 422 -0.56 12.88 8.50
CA ALA A 422 -1.75 12.16 8.02
C ALA A 422 -1.88 12.17 6.50
N CYS A 423 -2.61 11.19 5.97
CA CYS A 423 -3.05 11.12 4.58
C CYS A 423 -4.53 10.70 4.55
N GLU A 424 -5.34 11.45 3.82
CA GLU A 424 -6.75 11.16 3.55
C GLU A 424 -6.94 11.03 2.03
N PHE A 425 -7.66 9.99 1.59
CA PHE A 425 -8.06 9.85 0.20
C PHE A 425 -9.39 10.56 0.04
N LEU A 426 -9.41 11.66 -0.71
CA LEU A 426 -10.63 12.45 -0.89
C LEU A 426 -11.57 11.86 -1.93
N ASP A 427 -11.02 11.04 -2.83
CA ASP A 427 -11.73 10.46 -3.95
C ASP A 427 -11.28 9.02 -4.15
N ASP A 428 -12.24 8.12 -4.37
CA ASP A 428 -11.95 6.83 -5.01
C ASP A 428 -11.95 6.98 -6.53
N ASP A 429 -11.64 5.89 -7.23
CA ASP A 429 -11.45 5.84 -8.68
C ASP A 429 -12.71 6.30 -9.42
N VAL A 430 -13.87 5.95 -8.85
CA VAL A 430 -15.21 6.22 -9.38
C VAL A 430 -15.61 7.67 -9.11
N SER A 431 -15.34 8.20 -7.92
CA SER A 431 -15.57 9.60 -7.56
C SER A 431 -14.67 10.53 -8.36
N ALA A 432 -13.44 10.12 -8.63
CA ALA A 432 -12.55 10.84 -9.55
C ALA A 432 -13.09 10.83 -10.98
N ALA A 433 -13.62 9.68 -11.45
CA ALA A 433 -14.24 9.57 -12.77
C ALA A 433 -15.50 10.45 -12.90
N ALA A 434 -16.28 10.55 -11.84
CA ALA A 434 -17.56 11.25 -11.83
C ALA A 434 -17.42 12.78 -11.83
N ARG A 435 -16.22 13.35 -11.63
CA ARG A 435 -16.01 14.81 -11.61
C ARG A 435 -15.98 15.46 -13.00
N ASP A 436 -15.90 14.65 -14.05
CA ASP A 436 -15.78 15.11 -15.43
C ASP A 436 -16.99 14.63 -16.27
N PRO A 437 -17.95 15.52 -16.61
CA PRO A 437 -19.09 15.13 -17.44
C PRO A 437 -18.67 14.65 -18.84
N GLU A 438 -17.51 15.07 -19.37
CA GLU A 438 -17.01 14.55 -20.65
C GLU A 438 -16.47 13.12 -20.52
N ARG A 439 -15.84 12.78 -19.39
CA ARG A 439 -15.46 11.39 -19.08
C ARG A 439 -16.68 10.50 -18.90
N ILE A 440 -17.71 10.98 -18.23
CA ILE A 440 -18.96 10.23 -18.08
C ILE A 440 -19.67 10.09 -19.43
N ALA A 441 -19.62 11.11 -20.30
CA ALA A 441 -20.09 10.98 -21.68
C ALA A 441 -19.39 9.86 -22.43
N ARG A 442 -18.07 9.75 -22.27
CA ARG A 442 -17.29 8.65 -22.84
C ARG A 442 -17.70 7.30 -22.27
N ALA A 443 -17.78 7.19 -20.95
CA ALA A 443 -18.23 5.96 -20.31
C ALA A 443 -19.64 5.56 -20.76
N ALA A 444 -20.52 6.54 -20.96
CA ALA A 444 -21.86 6.34 -21.53
C ALA A 444 -21.82 5.87 -22.99
N VAL A 445 -20.87 6.34 -23.80
CA VAL A 445 -20.64 5.84 -25.17
C VAL A 445 -20.11 4.41 -25.16
N ASP A 446 -19.13 4.11 -24.32
CA ASP A 446 -18.55 2.76 -24.18
C ASP A 446 -19.57 1.76 -23.63
N ALA A 447 -20.47 2.22 -22.77
CA ALA A 447 -21.65 1.49 -22.30
C ALA A 447 -22.79 1.43 -23.33
N GLY A 448 -22.68 2.12 -24.47
CA GLY A 448 -23.66 2.12 -25.56
C GLY A 448 -24.93 2.95 -25.31
N LEU A 449 -24.96 3.80 -24.28
CA LEU A 449 -26.12 4.61 -23.89
C LEU A 449 -26.48 5.69 -24.90
N THR A 450 -25.59 6.04 -25.83
CA THR A 450 -25.81 7.07 -26.86
C THR A 450 -26.44 6.53 -28.15
N LEU A 451 -26.77 5.23 -28.20
CA LEU A 451 -27.34 4.56 -29.37
C LEU A 451 -28.88 4.61 -29.42
N ALA A 452 -29.53 5.11 -28.36
CA ALA A 452 -30.97 5.27 -28.27
C ALA A 452 -31.32 6.45 -27.36
N ASP A 453 -32.46 7.10 -27.59
CA ASP A 453 -32.94 8.20 -26.75
C ASP A 453 -33.38 7.72 -25.36
N TRP A 454 -33.03 8.48 -24.34
CA TRP A 454 -33.48 8.25 -22.96
C TRP A 454 -33.44 9.54 -22.14
N ASP A 455 -34.44 9.71 -21.28
CA ASP A 455 -34.72 10.97 -20.59
C ASP A 455 -34.51 10.87 -19.05
N GLY A 456 -33.69 9.92 -18.58
CA GLY A 456 -33.41 9.77 -17.14
C GLY A 456 -32.62 8.53 -16.74
N PRO A 457 -31.87 8.58 -15.63
CA PRO A 457 -31.28 7.37 -15.05
C PRO A 457 -32.38 6.41 -14.59
N GLY A 458 -33.60 6.93 -14.37
CA GLY A 458 -34.85 6.21 -14.12
C GLY A 458 -35.19 5.12 -15.14
N SER A 459 -34.82 5.32 -16.42
CA SER A 459 -35.09 4.41 -17.53
C SER A 459 -33.97 3.41 -17.82
N LEU A 460 -32.80 3.56 -17.19
CA LEU A 460 -31.68 2.65 -17.41
C LEU A 460 -31.92 1.30 -16.73
N THR A 461 -31.70 0.20 -17.45
CA THR A 461 -31.74 -1.15 -16.89
C THR A 461 -30.56 -1.41 -15.96
N GLY A 462 -30.63 -2.44 -15.11
CA GLY A 462 -29.48 -2.85 -14.28
C GLY A 462 -28.21 -3.11 -15.08
N ASP A 463 -28.33 -3.72 -16.26
CA ASP A 463 -27.20 -3.99 -17.15
C ASP A 463 -26.57 -2.71 -17.70
N GLN A 464 -27.39 -1.70 -18.03
CA GLN A 464 -26.91 -0.40 -18.49
C GLN A 464 -26.21 0.38 -17.38
N LEU A 465 -26.74 0.33 -16.15
CA LEU A 465 -26.10 0.94 -14.99
C LEU A 465 -24.77 0.26 -14.66
N TYR A 466 -24.73 -1.08 -14.72
CA TYR A 466 -23.48 -1.82 -14.51
C TYR A 466 -22.45 -1.55 -15.62
N ALA A 467 -22.88 -1.50 -16.89
CA ALA A 467 -21.99 -1.15 -18.01
C ALA A 467 -21.40 0.26 -17.87
N LEU A 468 -22.22 1.23 -17.44
CA LEU A 468 -21.76 2.60 -17.17
C LEU A 468 -20.72 2.62 -16.04
N PHE A 469 -21.03 2.01 -14.89
CA PHE A 469 -20.09 1.91 -13.76
C PHE A 469 -18.76 1.25 -14.17
N TYR A 470 -18.86 0.16 -14.93
CA TYR A 470 -17.70 -0.60 -15.39
C TYR A 470 -16.81 0.22 -16.33
N ALA A 471 -17.42 1.01 -17.23
CA ALA A 471 -16.71 1.92 -18.13
C ALA A 471 -16.13 3.14 -17.40
N GLU A 472 -16.83 3.71 -16.40
CA GLU A 472 -16.31 4.80 -15.57
C GLU A 472 -15.03 4.39 -14.82
N ALA A 473 -15.03 3.15 -14.30
CA ALA A 473 -13.88 2.52 -13.65
C ALA A 473 -12.80 2.03 -14.63
N ASP A 474 -12.89 2.38 -15.92
CA ASP A 474 -11.95 2.03 -16.99
C ASP A 474 -11.60 0.53 -17.05
N GLY A 475 -12.56 -0.33 -16.65
CA GLY A 475 -12.32 -1.77 -16.55
C GLY A 475 -11.22 -2.16 -15.55
N MET A 476 -10.92 -1.35 -14.52
CA MET A 476 -9.94 -1.68 -13.46
C MET A 476 -10.18 -3.04 -12.79
N TYR A 477 -11.44 -3.48 -12.76
CA TYR A 477 -11.84 -4.81 -12.28
C TYR A 477 -11.41 -5.96 -13.22
N THR A 478 -10.90 -5.68 -14.43
CA THR A 478 -10.23 -6.69 -15.29
C THR A 478 -8.70 -6.67 -15.21
N THR A 479 -8.07 -5.52 -14.94
CA THR A 479 -6.60 -5.44 -14.86
C THR A 479 -6.03 -6.02 -13.57
N LEU A 480 -6.83 -6.11 -12.50
CA LEU A 480 -6.46 -6.74 -11.23
C LEU A 480 -6.90 -8.21 -11.11
N GLY A 481 -7.57 -8.78 -12.12
CA GLY A 481 -8.12 -10.14 -12.05
C GLY A 481 -9.36 -10.27 -11.15
N GLU A 482 -9.89 -9.16 -10.64
CA GLU A 482 -11.05 -9.10 -9.75
C GLU A 482 -12.38 -9.11 -10.54
N THR A 483 -12.92 -10.30 -10.85
CA THR A 483 -14.22 -10.44 -11.55
C THR A 483 -15.45 -10.03 -10.73
N HIS A 484 -15.27 -9.25 -9.67
CA HIS A 484 -16.19 -9.09 -8.55
C HIS A 484 -16.28 -7.62 -8.11
N VAL A 485 -17.44 -6.99 -8.33
CA VAL A 485 -17.68 -5.61 -7.85
C VAL A 485 -18.54 -5.61 -6.57
N PRO A 486 -18.09 -4.99 -5.46
CA PRO A 486 -18.87 -4.89 -4.22
C PRO A 486 -20.20 -4.13 -4.38
N TRP A 487 -21.25 -4.59 -3.70
CA TRP A 487 -22.59 -4.00 -3.75
C TRP A 487 -22.58 -2.53 -3.33
N GLU A 488 -21.89 -2.21 -2.24
CA GLU A 488 -21.86 -0.88 -1.63
C GLU A 488 -21.28 0.17 -2.59
N ARG A 489 -20.30 -0.21 -3.42
CA ARG A 489 -19.68 0.71 -4.39
C ARG A 489 -20.65 1.10 -5.49
N ILE A 490 -21.29 0.13 -6.14
CA ILE A 490 -22.21 0.43 -7.24
C ILE A 490 -23.55 1.01 -6.76
N ALA A 491 -24.08 0.54 -5.62
CA ALA A 491 -25.27 1.11 -5.02
C ALA A 491 -25.02 2.56 -4.54
N GLY A 492 -23.83 2.83 -4.00
CA GLY A 492 -23.40 4.19 -3.63
C GLY A 492 -23.29 5.13 -4.83
N ARG A 493 -22.84 4.63 -5.99
CA ARG A 493 -22.75 5.41 -7.24
C ARG A 493 -24.11 5.77 -7.84
N PHE A 494 -25.12 4.92 -7.68
CA PHE A 494 -26.47 5.13 -8.23
C PHE A 494 -27.56 5.05 -7.14
N PRO A 495 -27.61 6.02 -6.21
CA PRO A 495 -28.56 5.99 -5.10
C PRO A 495 -30.01 5.96 -5.60
N GLY A 496 -30.85 5.09 -5.02
CA GLY A 496 -32.26 4.94 -5.42
C GLY A 496 -32.47 4.06 -6.66
N ARG A 497 -31.42 3.42 -7.19
CA ARG A 497 -31.47 2.48 -8.33
C ARG A 497 -31.21 1.02 -7.93
N GLU A 498 -31.24 0.71 -6.64
CA GLU A 498 -30.89 -0.60 -6.08
C GLU A 498 -31.78 -1.72 -6.63
N ALA A 499 -33.07 -1.45 -6.85
CA ALA A 499 -33.97 -2.44 -7.44
C ALA A 499 -33.57 -2.79 -8.89
N ALA A 500 -33.27 -1.78 -9.71
CA ALA A 500 -32.84 -2.01 -11.09
C ALA A 500 -31.48 -2.72 -11.16
N LEU A 501 -30.56 -2.37 -10.26
CA LEU A 501 -29.26 -3.03 -10.13
C LEU A 501 -29.39 -4.52 -9.79
N ARG A 502 -30.33 -4.89 -8.90
CA ARG A 502 -30.63 -6.30 -8.58
C ARG A 502 -31.23 -7.08 -9.75
N ASP A 503 -31.88 -6.40 -10.69
CA ASP A 503 -32.42 -7.01 -11.91
C ASP A 503 -31.35 -7.21 -13.00
N SER A 504 -30.11 -6.78 -12.79
CA SER A 504 -29.03 -6.99 -13.74
C SER A 504 -28.70 -8.48 -13.90
N ARG A 505 -28.39 -8.91 -15.12
CA ARG A 505 -27.90 -10.27 -15.41
C ARG A 505 -26.56 -10.58 -14.74
N TYR A 506 -25.83 -9.54 -14.34
CA TYR A 506 -24.53 -9.62 -13.68
C TYR A 506 -24.65 -9.70 -12.15
N TYR A 507 -25.82 -9.39 -11.59
CA TYR A 507 -26.04 -9.42 -10.15
C TYR A 507 -26.23 -10.85 -9.63
N SER A 508 -25.58 -11.17 -8.51
CA SER A 508 -25.69 -12.46 -7.83
C SER A 508 -25.93 -12.26 -6.34
N GLU A 509 -27.17 -12.46 -5.90
CA GLU A 509 -27.54 -12.40 -4.48
C GLU A 509 -26.82 -13.47 -3.64
N THR A 510 -26.45 -14.60 -4.24
CA THR A 510 -25.65 -15.64 -3.59
C THR A 510 -24.23 -15.16 -3.28
N ALA A 511 -23.64 -14.33 -4.14
CA ALA A 511 -22.29 -13.79 -3.94
C ALA A 511 -22.23 -12.67 -2.89
N VAL A 512 -23.32 -11.90 -2.76
CA VAL A 512 -23.49 -10.91 -1.67
C VAL A 512 -23.48 -11.58 -0.29
N ASN A 513 -24.00 -12.81 -0.20
CA ASN A 513 -24.21 -13.53 1.06
C ASN A 513 -23.13 -14.57 1.39
N SER A 514 -22.16 -14.80 0.50
CA SER A 514 -21.06 -15.73 0.73
C SER A 514 -19.85 -15.02 1.38
N ASP A 515 -19.66 -15.31 2.67
CA ASP A 515 -18.44 -15.19 3.49
C ASP A 515 -17.59 -13.90 3.38
N GLY A 516 -17.86 -12.96 4.30
CA GLY A 516 -16.88 -12.45 5.26
C GLY A 516 -15.74 -11.52 4.83
N SER A 517 -15.35 -11.47 3.56
CA SER A 517 -14.32 -10.55 3.06
C SER A 517 -14.40 -10.48 1.52
N ASP A 518 -14.76 -9.31 0.99
CA ASP A 518 -14.54 -8.91 -0.41
C ASP A 518 -15.35 -9.64 -1.53
N GLY A 519 -16.40 -10.38 -1.19
CA GLY A 519 -17.28 -11.02 -2.19
C GLY A 519 -18.09 -10.01 -3.03
N GLY A 520 -17.71 -9.82 -4.30
CA GLY A 520 -18.41 -8.89 -5.19
C GLY A 520 -19.80 -9.38 -5.62
N ALA A 521 -20.78 -8.47 -5.52
CA ALA A 521 -22.19 -8.67 -5.83
C ALA A 521 -22.49 -8.77 -7.33
N PHE A 522 -21.61 -8.23 -8.17
CA PHE A 522 -21.68 -8.33 -9.62
C PHE A 522 -20.55 -9.20 -10.14
N ILE A 523 -20.89 -10.21 -10.96
CA ILE A 523 -19.97 -11.21 -11.49
C ILE A 523 -19.93 -11.11 -13.01
N GLY A 524 -18.73 -10.93 -13.55
CA GLY A 524 -18.48 -10.93 -15.00
C GLY A 524 -18.43 -9.55 -15.63
N THR A 525 -18.06 -9.51 -16.91
CA THR A 525 -17.75 -8.28 -17.64
C THR A 525 -18.91 -7.90 -18.56
N PRO A 526 -19.37 -6.62 -18.55
CA PRO A 526 -20.23 -6.07 -19.59
C PRO A 526 -19.64 -6.34 -20.97
N ASP A 527 -20.48 -6.67 -21.95
CA ASP A 527 -20.05 -6.65 -23.35
C ASP A 527 -19.70 -5.20 -23.67
N ALA A 528 -18.43 -4.80 -23.55
CA ALA A 528 -17.98 -3.48 -23.97
C ALA A 528 -18.29 -3.37 -25.48
N TYR A 529 -19.29 -2.57 -25.83
CA TYR A 529 -19.75 -2.48 -27.21
C TYR A 529 -18.67 -1.76 -28.04
N ALA A 530 -18.57 -2.17 -29.32
CA ALA A 530 -17.52 -1.80 -30.28
C ALA A 530 -16.91 -0.41 -30.06
N ALA A 531 -15.58 -0.31 -30.02
CA ALA A 531 -14.83 0.95 -29.86
C ALA A 531 -15.43 2.07 -30.72
N ARG A 532 -16.16 2.99 -30.08
CA ARG A 532 -16.76 4.16 -30.71
C ARG A 532 -15.88 5.38 -30.47
N TRP A 533 -15.97 6.34 -31.38
CA TRP A 533 -15.20 7.58 -31.35
C TRP A 533 -16.16 8.75 -31.26
N CYS A 534 -15.77 9.85 -30.61
CA CYS A 534 -16.67 10.97 -30.35
C CYS A 534 -16.01 12.32 -30.63
N ASP A 535 -16.78 13.22 -31.21
CA ASP A 535 -16.50 14.66 -31.23
C ASP A 535 -17.43 15.36 -30.23
N TYR A 536 -16.84 16.18 -29.36
CA TYR A 536 -17.56 16.93 -28.33
C TYR A 536 -17.74 18.39 -28.76
N GLY A 537 -18.93 18.94 -28.50
CA GLY A 537 -19.21 20.37 -28.59
C GLY A 537 -18.86 21.10 -27.29
N GLU A 538 -19.21 22.37 -27.21
CA GLU A 538 -18.99 23.18 -26.00
C GLU A 538 -19.91 22.70 -24.87
N LEU A 539 -19.31 22.31 -23.74
CA LEU A 539 -20.03 21.98 -22.51
C LEU A 539 -20.71 23.23 -21.93
N THR A 540 -22.01 23.15 -21.68
CA THR A 540 -22.81 24.26 -21.14
C THR A 540 -23.37 23.93 -19.77
N PHE A 541 -23.36 24.90 -18.85
CA PHE A 541 -23.87 24.74 -17.48
C PHE A 541 -25.13 25.58 -17.27
N THR A 542 -26.20 24.97 -16.77
CA THR A 542 -27.44 25.67 -16.42
C THR A 542 -27.94 25.18 -15.06
N GLY A 543 -27.70 25.98 -14.02
CA GLY A 543 -28.04 25.59 -12.64
C GLY A 543 -27.19 24.40 -12.18
N GLY A 544 -27.85 23.33 -11.68
CA GLY A 544 -27.19 22.09 -11.26
C GLY A 544 -27.03 21.04 -12.37
N ALA A 545 -27.20 21.43 -13.64
CA ALA A 545 -27.11 20.54 -14.79
C ALA A 545 -26.04 21.00 -15.79
N ALA A 546 -25.44 20.04 -16.48
CA ALA A 546 -24.53 20.27 -17.60
C ALA A 546 -25.09 19.63 -18.87
N SER A 547 -24.84 20.24 -20.03
CA SER A 547 -25.24 19.70 -21.33
C SER A 547 -24.05 19.70 -22.28
N LEU A 548 -23.80 18.53 -22.87
CA LEU A 548 -22.70 18.27 -23.79
C LEU A 548 -23.24 17.81 -25.14
N PRO A 549 -23.23 18.68 -26.16
CA PRO A 549 -23.44 18.25 -27.54
C PRO A 549 -22.33 17.29 -27.95
N MET A 550 -22.66 16.20 -28.65
CA MET A 550 -21.65 15.28 -29.17
C MET A 550 -22.11 14.58 -30.44
N THR A 551 -21.13 14.12 -31.23
CA THR A 551 -21.34 13.23 -32.37
C THR A 551 -20.51 11.96 -32.16
N VAL A 552 -21.17 10.81 -32.22
CA VAL A 552 -20.57 9.48 -32.06
C VAL A 552 -20.35 8.86 -33.43
N TYR A 553 -19.19 8.25 -33.64
CA TYR A 553 -18.73 7.67 -34.90
C TYR A 553 -18.44 6.18 -34.77
N ALA A 554 -18.54 5.47 -35.89
CA ALA A 554 -18.23 4.04 -35.98
C ALA A 554 -16.73 3.73 -36.08
N ASP A 555 -15.89 4.73 -36.38
CA ASP A 555 -14.50 4.54 -36.73
C ASP A 555 -13.63 5.74 -36.28
N ALA A 556 -12.32 5.48 -36.12
CA ALA A 556 -11.34 6.46 -35.66
C ALA A 556 -11.07 7.60 -36.65
N GLN A 557 -11.48 7.47 -37.91
CA GLN A 557 -11.33 8.51 -38.92
C GLN A 557 -12.54 9.47 -38.93
N HIS A 558 -13.52 9.23 -38.05
CA HIS A 558 -14.75 9.99 -37.92
C HIS A 558 -15.52 10.03 -39.26
N ALA A 559 -15.44 8.94 -40.04
CA ALA A 559 -16.00 8.89 -41.39
C ALA A 559 -17.51 8.61 -41.39
N GLN A 560 -18.01 7.83 -40.42
CA GLN A 560 -19.42 7.49 -40.31
C GLN A 560 -20.00 7.83 -38.93
N ALA A 561 -20.80 8.90 -38.86
CA ALA A 561 -21.58 9.22 -37.67
C ALA A 561 -22.69 8.18 -37.45
N VAL A 562 -22.81 7.69 -36.22
CA VAL A 562 -23.82 6.71 -35.79
C VAL A 562 -24.85 7.29 -34.83
N SER A 563 -24.50 8.35 -34.11
CA SER A 563 -25.42 9.08 -33.25
C SER A 563 -24.95 10.52 -33.14
N LYS A 564 -25.87 11.47 -33.04
CA LYS A 564 -25.56 12.89 -32.85
C LYS A 564 -26.65 13.47 -31.98
N GLY A 565 -26.29 14.25 -30.96
CA GLY A 565 -27.27 14.71 -29.99
C GLY A 565 -26.64 15.45 -28.81
N VAL A 566 -27.40 15.57 -27.73
CA VAL A 566 -26.99 16.26 -26.49
C VAL A 566 -27.13 15.31 -25.30
N MET A 567 -26.04 15.13 -24.57
CA MET A 567 -26.04 14.45 -23.29
C MET A 567 -26.25 15.46 -22.17
N THR A 568 -27.15 15.15 -21.24
CA THR A 568 -27.41 15.99 -20.07
C THR A 568 -26.93 15.28 -18.82
N PHE A 569 -26.32 16.02 -17.91
CA PHE A 569 -25.81 15.57 -16.63
C PHE A 569 -26.47 16.34 -15.50
N ALA A 570 -26.65 15.69 -14.36
CA ALA A 570 -26.98 16.34 -13.10
C ALA A 570 -25.80 16.19 -12.14
N ALA A 571 -25.50 17.23 -11.37
CA ALA A 571 -24.56 17.15 -10.27
C ALA A 571 -25.26 16.64 -9.00
N ASP A 572 -24.66 15.67 -8.33
CA ASP A 572 -25.04 15.16 -7.02
C ASP A 572 -23.80 15.02 -6.11
N GLU A 573 -23.97 14.49 -4.90
CA GLU A 573 -22.88 14.32 -3.93
C GLU A 573 -21.78 13.34 -4.40
N SER A 574 -22.09 12.46 -5.36
CA SER A 574 -21.16 11.51 -5.97
C SER A 574 -20.46 12.03 -7.23
N GLY A 575 -20.83 13.23 -7.71
CA GLY A 575 -20.28 13.87 -8.90
C GLY A 575 -21.34 14.15 -9.96
N TRP A 576 -20.97 14.03 -11.23
CA TRP A 576 -21.89 14.14 -12.36
C TRP A 576 -22.50 12.77 -12.68
N THR A 577 -23.78 12.76 -12.95
CA THR A 577 -24.52 11.57 -13.37
C THR A 577 -25.20 11.87 -14.70
N PRO A 578 -25.07 11.02 -15.74
CA PRO A 578 -25.77 11.25 -16.98
C PRO A 578 -27.26 11.04 -16.70
N VAL A 579 -28.07 12.04 -17.04
CA VAL A 579 -29.51 12.04 -16.81
C VAL A 579 -30.33 12.10 -18.08
N GLY A 580 -29.69 12.16 -19.24
CA GLY A 580 -30.39 11.97 -20.50
C GLY A 580 -29.48 12.04 -21.72
N TRP A 581 -29.95 11.46 -22.81
CA TRP A 581 -29.41 11.57 -24.15
C TRP A 581 -30.55 11.82 -25.11
N ARG A 582 -30.41 12.86 -25.95
CA ARG A 582 -31.37 13.20 -27.00
C ARG A 582 -30.68 13.34 -28.33
N MET A 583 -31.04 12.51 -29.29
CA MET A 583 -30.56 12.56 -30.66
C MET A 583 -31.12 13.77 -31.42
N ASP A 584 -30.32 14.33 -32.31
CA ASP A 584 -30.72 15.40 -33.21
C ASP A 584 -31.79 14.89 -34.19
N GLY A 585 -32.96 15.53 -34.20
CA GLY A 585 -33.98 15.35 -35.24
C GLY A 585 -35.14 14.41 -34.92
N GLU A 586 -35.29 13.95 -33.67
CA GLU A 586 -36.53 13.35 -33.17
C GLU A 586 -37.34 14.40 -32.37
N GLU A 587 -38.64 14.55 -32.71
CA GLU A 587 -39.59 15.49 -32.08
C GLU A 587 -40.11 15.00 -30.72
#